data_AF-A0A951MUI9-F1
#
_entry.id   AF-A0A951MUI9-F1
#
_cell.length_a   1.000
_cell.length_b   1.000
_cell.length_c   1.000
_cell.angle_alpha   90.00
_cell.angle_beta   90.00
_cell.angle_gamma   90.00
#
_symmetry.space_group_name_H-M   'P 1'
#
loop_
_entity.id
_entity.type
_entity.pdbx_description
1 polymer ?
#
loop_
_entity_poly.entity_id
_entity_poly.type
_entity_poly.pdbx_seq_one_letter_code
_entity_poly.pdbx_strand_id
1 'polypeptide(L)'
;MRIDQGIRSTVLHPAAVSPPAAARAAPRGAEAQTVVLYGTSELAGQAAAALRSAYSVECTVNLRAFECALPRSRCGLAVIERLDCAGEFGELRLLKARAVHHPLILITRRHPESLRLLKDIILDDVIWPSELNRLLLVAVQRACGQNLFRQIADEMQTMPCIHPRVRAALAVACWVATPVTSVTALAATVRCDRRTLWRAWSSHPGAHPGVRLEDLVGWILLIRAVSLRSGGRGWSAIASEFRVSQRRLLRLAQRLAGLSLSRVAALGPDHLYARFRDEILSGAPAAPE
;
A
#
# COMPACT_ATOMS: atom_id res chain seq x y z
N MET A 1 -3.91 -10.89 51.09
CA MET A 1 -3.57 -9.46 50.86
C MET A 1 -2.94 -9.39 49.48
N ARG A 2 -3.60 -8.83 48.43
CA ARG A 2 -3.61 -7.39 48.05
C ARG A 2 -2.18 -6.82 48.14
N ILE A 3 -1.55 -6.30 47.09
CA ILE A 3 -1.90 -5.20 46.16
C ILE A 3 -1.03 -5.42 44.88
N ASP A 4 -1.51 -5.45 43.62
CA ASP A 4 -2.12 -4.43 42.72
C ASP A 4 -1.14 -3.48 41.98
N GLN A 5 -1.26 -3.54 40.64
CA GLN A 5 -1.19 -2.47 39.63
C GLN A 5 0.10 -1.75 39.18
N GLY A 6 0.22 -1.62 37.85
CA GLY A 6 0.96 -0.49 37.27
C GLY A 6 1.31 -0.41 35.78
N ILE A 7 0.78 -1.23 34.86
CA ILE A 7 1.00 -0.98 33.40
C ILE A 7 -0.15 -0.14 32.85
N ARG A 8 0.08 1.17 32.75
CA ARG A 8 -0.80 2.12 32.05
C ARG A 8 -0.68 1.89 30.54
N SER A 9 -1.71 1.30 29.93
CA SER A 9 -1.94 1.36 28.49
C SER A 9 -2.89 2.53 28.21
N THR A 10 -2.36 3.63 27.71
CA THR A 10 -3.15 4.81 27.33
C THR A 10 -3.87 4.53 26.02
N VAL A 11 -5.14 4.15 26.11
CA VAL A 11 -6.08 4.15 24.99
C VAL A 11 -6.50 5.59 24.73
N LEU A 12 -5.98 6.19 23.66
CA LEU A 12 -6.50 7.45 23.13
C LEU A 12 -7.79 7.17 22.34
N HIS A 13 -8.93 7.54 22.91
CA HIS A 13 -10.18 7.70 22.18
C HIS A 13 -10.05 8.85 21.17
N PRO A 14 -10.35 8.66 19.87
CA PRO A 14 -10.62 9.78 18.99
C PRO A 14 -12.05 10.31 19.23
N ALA A 15 -12.14 11.61 19.44
CA ALA A 15 -13.37 12.39 19.58
C ALA A 15 -14.29 12.21 18.35
N ALA A 16 -15.59 12.27 18.62
CA ALA A 16 -16.65 12.22 17.63
C ALA A 16 -16.49 13.34 16.58
N VAL A 17 -16.17 12.97 15.34
CA VAL A 17 -16.26 13.84 14.17
C VAL A 17 -17.52 13.44 13.41
N SER A 18 -18.48 14.38 13.34
CA SER A 18 -19.71 14.24 12.58
C SER A 18 -19.43 13.99 11.08
N PRO A 19 -20.22 13.15 10.39
CA PRO A 19 -20.00 12.85 8.98
C PRO A 19 -20.39 14.04 8.08
N PRO A 20 -19.59 14.42 7.07
CA PRO A 20 -20.02 15.37 6.06
C PRO A 20 -21.00 14.71 5.08
N ALA A 21 -22.14 15.35 4.89
CA ALA A 21 -23.13 15.02 3.88
C ALA A 21 -22.56 15.21 2.47
N ALA A 22 -22.72 14.18 1.64
CA ALA A 22 -23.03 14.22 0.20
C ALA A 22 -22.40 13.02 -0.51
N ALA A 23 -23.21 11.97 -0.70
CA ALA A 23 -23.01 10.97 -1.71
C ALA A 23 -23.02 11.65 -3.09
N ARG A 24 -21.84 11.91 -3.66
CA ARG A 24 -21.70 12.26 -5.08
C ARG A 24 -21.21 11.04 -5.83
N ALA A 25 -22.02 10.63 -6.79
CA ALA A 25 -21.81 9.49 -7.69
C ALA A 25 -20.40 9.48 -8.27
N ALA A 26 -19.76 8.31 -8.21
CA ALA A 26 -18.43 8.08 -8.74
C ALA A 26 -18.41 8.29 -10.28
N PRO A 27 -17.34 8.88 -10.84
CA PRO A 27 -17.19 9.02 -12.28
C PRO A 27 -17.02 7.65 -12.92
N ARG A 28 -17.96 7.27 -13.79
CA ARG A 28 -17.88 6.10 -14.67
C ARG A 28 -16.73 6.31 -15.66
N GLY A 29 -15.75 5.40 -15.66
CA GLY A 29 -14.63 5.41 -16.62
C GLY A 29 -13.31 4.78 -16.17
N ALA A 30 -13.19 4.30 -14.93
CA ALA A 30 -12.04 3.51 -14.50
C ALA A 30 -12.28 2.02 -14.81
N GLU A 31 -11.33 1.33 -15.44
CA GLU A 31 -11.31 -0.14 -15.48
C GLU A 31 -11.59 -0.66 -14.07
N ALA A 32 -12.62 -1.51 -13.94
CA ALA A 32 -13.08 -1.96 -12.64
C ALA A 32 -11.95 -2.77 -11.98
N GLN A 33 -11.36 -2.20 -10.93
CA GLN A 33 -10.30 -2.86 -10.18
C GLN A 33 -10.85 -4.13 -9.55
N THR A 34 -10.19 -5.26 -9.82
CA THR A 34 -10.66 -6.57 -9.36
C THR A 34 -10.17 -6.85 -7.95
N VAL A 35 -11.07 -7.32 -7.10
CA VAL A 35 -10.79 -7.89 -5.78
C VAL A 35 -11.18 -9.35 -5.83
N VAL A 36 -10.29 -10.24 -5.37
CA VAL A 36 -10.60 -11.67 -5.29
C VAL A 36 -11.02 -12.02 -3.86
N LEU A 37 -12.08 -12.80 -3.73
CA LEU A 37 -12.63 -13.24 -2.46
C LEU A 37 -12.64 -14.77 -2.38
N TYR A 38 -11.99 -15.31 -1.36
CA TYR A 38 -12.08 -16.70 -0.94
C TYR A 38 -13.09 -16.86 0.20
N GLY A 39 -14.04 -17.77 0.04
CA GLY A 39 -14.95 -18.15 1.13
C GLY A 39 -16.23 -18.79 0.64
N THR A 40 -16.80 -19.67 1.48
CA THR A 40 -18.00 -20.46 1.17
C THR A 40 -19.25 -20.00 1.90
N SER A 41 -19.13 -19.05 2.83
CA SER A 41 -20.20 -18.73 3.77
C SER A 41 -21.07 -17.54 3.34
N GLU A 42 -22.20 -17.36 4.02
CA GLU A 42 -23.07 -16.19 3.82
C GLU A 42 -22.30 -14.87 4.03
N LEU A 43 -21.33 -14.87 4.94
CA LEU A 43 -20.44 -13.75 5.20
C LEU A 43 -19.59 -13.38 3.98
N ALA A 44 -19.19 -14.35 3.16
CA ALA A 44 -18.53 -14.10 1.88
C ALA A 44 -19.47 -13.39 0.89
N GLY A 45 -20.75 -13.78 0.87
CA GLY A 45 -21.78 -13.10 0.08
C GLY A 45 -21.98 -11.64 0.51
N GLN A 46 -22.03 -11.39 1.83
CA GLN A 46 -22.15 -10.03 2.39
C GLN A 46 -20.92 -9.16 2.07
N ALA A 47 -19.72 -9.71 2.22
CA ALA A 47 -18.47 -9.03 1.85
C ALA A 47 -18.42 -8.68 0.37
N ALA A 48 -18.79 -9.61 -0.52
CA ALA A 48 -18.85 -9.36 -1.94
C ALA A 48 -19.87 -8.25 -2.28
N ALA A 49 -21.07 -8.30 -1.69
CA ALA A 49 -22.09 -7.28 -1.89
C ALA A 49 -21.62 -5.88 -1.46
N ALA A 50 -20.95 -5.77 -0.32
CA ALA A 50 -20.42 -4.50 0.18
C ALA A 50 -19.38 -3.87 -0.77
N LEU A 51 -18.60 -4.68 -1.50
CA LEU A 51 -17.52 -4.22 -2.37
C LEU A 51 -17.94 -3.95 -3.82
N ARG A 52 -19.00 -4.59 -4.31
CA ARG A 52 -19.48 -4.45 -5.71
C ARG A 52 -19.82 -3.02 -6.10
N SER A 53 -20.06 -2.13 -5.14
CA SER A 53 -20.28 -0.70 -5.40
C SER A 53 -19.02 0.04 -5.88
N ALA A 54 -17.83 -0.50 -5.61
CA ALA A 54 -16.54 0.15 -5.88
C ALA A 54 -15.55 -0.73 -6.66
N TYR A 55 -15.70 -2.05 -6.65
CA TYR A 55 -14.78 -3.01 -7.24
C TYR A 55 -15.50 -4.08 -8.06
N SER A 56 -14.80 -4.65 -9.05
CA SER A 56 -15.17 -5.95 -9.61
C SER A 56 -14.78 -7.03 -8.60
N VAL A 57 -15.70 -7.94 -8.24
CA VAL A 57 -15.44 -8.96 -7.21
C VAL A 57 -15.48 -10.36 -7.83
N GLU A 58 -14.34 -11.05 -7.82
CA GLU A 58 -14.22 -12.46 -8.23
C GLU A 58 -14.31 -13.34 -6.99
N CYS A 59 -15.37 -14.13 -6.86
CA CYS A 59 -15.57 -15.03 -5.73
C CYS A 59 -15.13 -16.45 -6.09
N THR A 60 -14.44 -17.12 -5.18
CA THR A 60 -14.06 -18.52 -5.30
C THR A 60 -14.16 -19.23 -3.95
N VAL A 61 -14.51 -20.50 -4.00
CA VAL A 61 -14.50 -21.42 -2.85
C VAL A 61 -13.25 -22.30 -2.83
N ASN A 62 -12.40 -22.19 -3.86
CA ASN A 62 -11.21 -22.99 -4.02
C ASN A 62 -9.97 -22.10 -3.77
N LEU A 63 -9.16 -22.47 -2.77
CA LEU A 63 -7.99 -21.68 -2.37
C LEU A 63 -6.92 -21.61 -3.47
N ARG A 64 -6.77 -22.65 -4.29
CA ARG A 64 -5.84 -22.63 -5.42
C ARG A 64 -6.30 -21.67 -6.51
N ALA A 65 -7.60 -21.61 -6.79
CA ALA A 65 -8.15 -20.61 -7.71
C ALA A 65 -8.00 -19.19 -7.16
N PHE A 66 -8.16 -19.02 -5.84
CA PHE A 66 -7.89 -17.76 -5.15
C PHE A 66 -6.43 -17.34 -5.34
N GLU A 67 -5.47 -18.24 -5.07
CA GLU A 67 -4.04 -17.99 -5.25
C GLU A 67 -3.68 -17.57 -6.68
N CYS A 68 -4.22 -18.27 -7.69
CA CYS A 68 -4.01 -17.94 -9.11
C CYS A 68 -4.61 -16.59 -9.52
N ALA A 69 -5.64 -16.11 -8.80
CA ALA A 69 -6.27 -14.82 -9.07
C ALA A 69 -5.58 -13.65 -8.36
N LEU A 70 -4.81 -13.89 -7.29
CA LEU A 70 -4.13 -12.81 -6.55
C LEU A 70 -3.29 -11.89 -7.44
N PRO A 71 -2.39 -12.38 -8.32
CA PRO A 71 -1.54 -11.51 -9.14
C PRO A 71 -2.30 -10.57 -10.08
N ARG A 72 -3.56 -10.88 -10.39
CA ARG A 72 -4.44 -10.10 -11.28
C ARG A 72 -5.44 -9.24 -10.50
N SER A 73 -5.45 -9.36 -9.17
CA SER A 73 -6.33 -8.62 -8.28
C SER A 73 -5.57 -7.47 -7.60
N ARG A 74 -6.30 -6.50 -7.05
CA ARG A 74 -5.73 -5.46 -6.19
C ARG A 74 -5.65 -5.83 -4.73
N CYS A 75 -6.47 -6.78 -4.29
CA CYS A 75 -6.55 -7.25 -2.91
C CYS A 75 -7.14 -8.66 -2.91
N GLY A 76 -6.61 -9.52 -2.06
CA GLY A 76 -7.25 -10.75 -1.65
C GLY A 76 -8.08 -10.53 -0.39
N LEU A 77 -9.27 -11.10 -0.34
CA LEU A 77 -10.06 -11.24 0.87
C LEU A 77 -10.24 -12.73 1.16
N ALA A 78 -9.90 -13.15 2.37
CA ALA A 78 -10.21 -14.49 2.83
C ALA A 78 -11.30 -14.40 3.90
N VAL A 79 -12.37 -15.18 3.75
CA VAL A 79 -13.44 -15.32 4.73
C VAL A 79 -13.32 -16.70 5.36
N ILE A 80 -12.77 -16.75 6.57
CA ILE A 80 -12.58 -17.98 7.33
C ILE A 80 -13.24 -17.76 8.68
N GLU A 81 -14.40 -18.38 8.91
CA GLU A 81 -15.20 -18.06 10.10
C GLU A 81 -14.56 -18.53 11.40
N ARG A 82 -13.78 -19.61 11.34
CA ARG A 82 -13.06 -20.17 12.48
C ARG A 82 -11.64 -20.55 12.06
N LEU A 83 -10.67 -19.93 12.71
CA LEU A 83 -9.25 -20.18 12.41
C LEU A 83 -8.76 -21.45 13.12
N ASP A 84 -8.11 -22.33 12.38
CA ASP A 84 -7.39 -23.51 12.87
C ASP A 84 -6.01 -23.64 12.18
N CYS A 85 -5.05 -24.31 12.82
CA CYS A 85 -3.70 -24.45 12.23
C CYS A 85 -3.64 -25.47 11.10
N ALA A 86 -4.54 -26.45 11.10
CA ALA A 86 -4.51 -27.61 10.21
C ALA A 86 -5.47 -27.51 9.01
N GLY A 87 -6.34 -26.49 8.98
CA GLY A 87 -7.29 -26.25 7.90
C GLY A 87 -6.97 -24.99 7.10
N GLU A 88 -8.01 -24.30 6.65
CA GLU A 88 -7.93 -23.21 5.67
C GLU A 88 -6.98 -22.08 6.09
N PHE A 89 -6.89 -21.79 7.39
CA PHE A 89 -6.03 -20.73 7.88
C PHE A 89 -4.54 -21.12 7.83
N GLY A 90 -4.20 -22.40 8.02
CA GLY A 90 -2.85 -22.91 7.80
C GLY A 90 -2.40 -22.73 6.35
N GLU A 91 -3.26 -23.06 5.40
CA GLU A 91 -2.98 -22.87 3.97
C GLU A 91 -2.91 -21.38 3.59
N LEU A 92 -3.78 -20.55 4.15
CA LEU A 92 -3.76 -19.10 3.96
C LEU A 92 -2.45 -18.48 4.47
N ARG A 93 -1.90 -18.97 5.59
CA ARG A 93 -0.58 -18.55 6.11
C ARG A 93 0.54 -18.87 5.12
N LEU A 94 0.54 -20.08 4.57
CA LEU A 94 1.54 -20.48 3.56
C LEU A 94 1.41 -19.63 2.28
N LEU A 95 0.18 -19.36 1.84
CA LEU A 95 -0.09 -18.47 0.72
C LEU A 95 0.41 -17.05 1.00
N LYS A 96 0.13 -16.48 2.18
CA LYS A 96 0.60 -15.12 2.52
C LYS A 96 2.13 -15.06 2.62
N ALA A 97 2.80 -16.14 3.05
CA ALA A 97 4.26 -16.20 3.02
C ALA A 97 4.83 -16.13 1.59
N ARG A 98 4.14 -16.74 0.60
CA ARG A 98 4.51 -16.65 -0.82
C ARG A 98 4.14 -15.31 -1.46
N ALA A 99 2.98 -14.77 -1.09
CA ALA A 99 2.43 -13.51 -1.59
C ALA A 99 2.60 -12.38 -0.55
N VAL A 100 3.81 -12.23 0.01
CA VAL A 100 4.05 -11.41 1.20
C VAL A 100 3.62 -9.95 1.00
N HIS A 101 3.82 -9.44 -0.21
CA HIS A 101 3.44 -8.09 -0.59
C HIS A 101 2.12 -7.99 -1.37
N HIS A 102 1.28 -9.03 -1.38
CA HIS A 102 -0.07 -8.92 -1.94
C HIS A 102 -1.07 -8.55 -0.84
N PRO A 103 -1.97 -7.55 -1.02
CA PRO A 103 -2.84 -7.11 0.07
C PRO A 103 -3.78 -8.23 0.45
N LEU A 104 -3.79 -8.60 1.73
CA LEU A 104 -4.64 -9.68 2.22
C LEU A 104 -5.39 -9.22 3.46
N ILE A 105 -6.72 -9.20 3.34
CA ILE A 105 -7.65 -8.91 4.43
C ILE A 105 -8.33 -10.22 4.83
N LEU A 106 -8.37 -10.48 6.13
CA LEU A 106 -9.07 -11.62 6.69
C LEU A 106 -10.38 -11.17 7.32
N ILE A 107 -11.48 -11.83 6.97
CA ILE A 107 -12.75 -11.71 7.65
C ILE A 107 -12.96 -13.00 8.46
N THR A 108 -13.04 -12.87 9.78
CA THR A 108 -13.15 -14.02 10.70
C THR A 108 -14.05 -13.65 11.88
N ARG A 109 -14.68 -14.65 12.52
CA ARG A 109 -15.39 -14.41 13.78
C ARG A 109 -14.39 -14.16 14.90
N ARG A 110 -14.81 -13.39 15.90
CA ARG A 110 -14.00 -13.09 17.08
C ARG A 110 -14.07 -14.27 18.05
N HIS A 111 -13.06 -15.12 18.04
CA HIS A 111 -12.91 -16.23 18.98
C HIS A 111 -11.54 -16.15 19.70
N PRO A 112 -11.44 -16.45 21.01
CA PRO A 112 -10.18 -16.36 21.75
C PRO A 112 -9.04 -17.17 21.14
N GLU A 113 -9.35 -18.35 20.62
CA GLU A 113 -8.38 -19.23 19.93
C GLU A 113 -7.89 -18.58 18.62
N SER A 114 -8.80 -18.04 17.82
CA SER A 114 -8.47 -17.36 16.57
C SER A 114 -7.59 -16.13 16.79
N LEU A 115 -7.82 -15.36 17.87
CA LEU A 115 -6.97 -14.20 18.20
C LEU A 115 -5.52 -14.57 18.49
N ARG A 116 -5.25 -15.78 19.02
CA ARG A 116 -3.88 -16.25 19.24
C ARG A 116 -3.18 -16.53 17.91
N LEU A 117 -3.89 -17.16 16.99
CA LEU A 117 -3.37 -17.55 15.67
C LEU A 117 -3.08 -16.35 14.75
N LEU A 118 -3.80 -15.24 14.92
CA LEU A 118 -3.56 -14.01 14.17
C LEU A 118 -2.17 -13.41 14.41
N LYS A 119 -1.51 -13.72 15.53
CA LYS A 119 -0.15 -13.22 15.83
C LYS A 119 0.91 -13.81 14.90
N ASP A 120 0.62 -14.94 14.29
CA ASP A 120 1.58 -15.72 13.50
C ASP A 120 1.46 -15.47 11.98
N ILE A 121 0.71 -14.44 11.59
CA ILE A 121 0.51 -14.01 10.20
C ILE A 121 0.53 -12.48 10.10
N ILE A 122 1.19 -11.95 9.07
CA ILE A 122 1.17 -10.52 8.77
C ILE A 122 0.03 -10.28 7.77
N LEU A 123 -1.09 -9.77 8.26
CA LEU A 123 -2.24 -9.36 7.45
C LEU A 123 -2.28 -7.84 7.33
N ASP A 124 -2.85 -7.35 6.23
CA ASP A 124 -3.04 -5.92 6.02
C ASP A 124 -4.23 -5.38 6.82
N ASP A 125 -5.23 -6.24 7.07
CA ASP A 125 -6.32 -5.96 8.00
C ASP A 125 -7.04 -7.23 8.46
N VAL A 126 -7.77 -7.12 9.58
CA VAL A 126 -8.69 -8.16 10.08
C VAL A 126 -10.04 -7.51 10.37
N ILE A 127 -11.08 -7.96 9.69
CA ILE A 127 -12.44 -7.41 9.80
C ILE A 127 -13.35 -8.41 10.51
N TRP A 128 -14.01 -7.94 11.56
CA TRP A 128 -15.04 -8.72 12.25
C TRP A 128 -16.37 -8.59 11.52
N PRO A 129 -17.24 -9.62 11.52
CA PRO A 129 -18.56 -9.57 10.88
C PRO A 129 -19.40 -8.34 11.30
N SER A 130 -19.32 -7.95 12.57
CA SER A 130 -20.01 -6.78 13.13
C SER A 130 -19.56 -5.43 12.54
N GLU A 131 -18.38 -5.39 11.92
CA GLU A 131 -17.76 -4.17 11.38
C GLU A 131 -17.73 -4.16 9.85
N LEU A 132 -18.13 -5.26 9.21
CA LEU A 132 -17.99 -5.50 7.77
C LEU A 132 -18.55 -4.34 6.94
N ASN A 133 -19.81 -3.99 7.14
CA ASN A 133 -20.47 -2.93 6.35
C ASN A 133 -19.85 -1.54 6.56
N ARG A 134 -19.22 -1.30 7.71
CA ARG A 134 -18.66 0.01 8.06
C ARG A 134 -17.20 0.15 7.60
N LEU A 135 -16.41 -0.91 7.72
CA LEU A 135 -14.95 -0.82 7.60
C LEU A 135 -14.40 -1.51 6.36
N LEU A 136 -15.11 -2.47 5.74
CA LEU A 136 -14.53 -3.29 4.68
C LEU A 136 -14.02 -2.47 3.50
N LEU A 137 -14.81 -1.50 3.02
CA LEU A 137 -14.41 -0.66 1.89
C LEU A 137 -13.15 0.16 2.22
N VAL A 138 -13.09 0.74 3.42
CA VAL A 138 -11.95 1.56 3.87
C VAL A 138 -10.71 0.68 4.08
N ALA A 139 -10.89 -0.53 4.61
CA ALA A 139 -9.83 -1.51 4.81
C ALA A 139 -9.21 -1.93 3.48
N VAL A 140 -10.03 -2.28 2.47
CA VAL A 140 -9.55 -2.61 1.12
C VAL A 140 -8.81 -1.44 0.50
N GLN A 141 -9.38 -0.23 0.54
CA GLN A 141 -8.71 0.97 0.03
C GLN A 141 -7.37 1.23 0.70
N ARG A 142 -7.29 1.05 2.03
CA ARG A 142 -6.07 1.19 2.81
C ARG A 142 -5.04 0.11 2.47
N ALA A 143 -5.44 -1.15 2.42
CA ALA A 143 -4.57 -2.28 2.14
C ALA A 143 -3.95 -2.16 0.74
N CYS A 144 -4.77 -1.83 -0.27
CA CYS A 144 -4.29 -1.53 -1.62
C CYS A 144 -3.34 -0.33 -1.64
N GLY A 145 -3.64 0.71 -0.85
CA GLY A 145 -2.80 1.92 -0.79
C GLY A 145 -1.47 1.72 -0.07
N GLN A 146 -1.40 0.83 0.93
CA GLN A 146 -0.21 0.61 1.77
C GLN A 146 0.74 -0.45 1.23
N ASN A 147 0.23 -1.45 0.53
CA ASN A 147 1.07 -2.57 0.12
C ASN A 147 2.03 -2.23 -1.01
N LEU A 148 1.65 -1.34 -1.91
CA LEU A 148 2.57 -0.85 -2.93
C LEU A 148 3.82 -0.20 -2.29
N PHE A 149 3.64 0.56 -1.21
CA PHE A 149 4.77 1.15 -0.49
C PHE A 149 5.57 0.12 0.33
N ARG A 150 4.95 -0.98 0.74
CA ARG A 150 5.66 -2.13 1.31
C ARG A 150 6.54 -2.79 0.25
N GLN A 151 5.98 -3.09 -0.94
CA GLN A 151 6.72 -3.63 -2.08
C GLN A 151 7.93 -2.75 -2.43
N ILE A 152 7.69 -1.45 -2.64
CA ILE A 152 8.73 -0.48 -2.95
C ILE A 152 9.82 -0.49 -1.87
N ALA A 153 9.43 -0.46 -0.59
CA ALA A 153 10.39 -0.43 0.51
C ALA A 153 11.23 -1.70 0.60
N ASP A 154 10.63 -2.88 0.45
CA ASP A 154 11.30 -4.16 0.55
C ASP A 154 12.23 -4.40 -0.66
N GLU A 155 11.80 -4.02 -1.87
CA GLU A 155 12.64 -4.05 -3.06
C GLU A 155 13.83 -3.08 -2.89
N MET A 156 13.58 -1.84 -2.45
CA MET A 156 14.65 -0.87 -2.17
C MET A 156 15.66 -1.37 -1.14
N GLN A 157 15.24 -2.14 -0.13
CA GLN A 157 16.16 -2.69 0.87
C GLN A 157 17.09 -3.76 0.30
N THR A 158 16.65 -4.50 -0.71
CA THR A 158 17.39 -5.64 -1.28
C THR A 158 18.28 -5.26 -2.47
N MET A 159 18.13 -4.05 -3.03
CA MET A 159 18.88 -3.62 -4.22
C MET A 159 20.39 -3.49 -4.00
N PRO A 160 21.25 -4.24 -4.69
CA PRO A 160 22.70 -4.16 -4.51
C PRO A 160 23.31 -2.87 -5.09
N CYS A 161 22.65 -2.27 -6.09
CA CYS A 161 23.09 -1.06 -6.80
C CYS A 161 22.91 0.25 -6.00
N ILE A 162 22.30 0.20 -4.82
CA ILE A 162 22.06 1.37 -3.96
C ILE A 162 22.82 1.19 -2.64
N HIS A 163 23.53 2.23 -2.21
CA HIS A 163 24.26 2.20 -0.94
C HIS A 163 23.31 1.88 0.25
N PRO A 164 23.69 1.01 1.20
CA PRO A 164 22.81 0.57 2.29
C PRO A 164 22.12 1.68 3.07
N ARG A 165 22.83 2.77 3.37
CA ARG A 165 22.24 3.96 4.02
C ARG A 165 21.14 4.63 3.20
N VAL A 166 21.31 4.69 1.87
CA VAL A 166 20.32 5.28 0.96
C VAL A 166 19.10 4.36 0.86
N ARG A 167 19.31 3.04 0.78
CA ARG A 167 18.23 2.03 0.83
C ARG A 167 17.37 2.18 2.07
N ALA A 168 18.00 2.25 3.25
CA ALA A 168 17.30 2.43 4.52
C ALA A 168 16.48 3.74 4.54
N ALA A 169 17.06 4.85 4.05
CA ALA A 169 16.36 6.13 4.01
C ALA A 169 15.14 6.10 3.08
N LEU A 170 15.27 5.51 1.89
CA LEU A 170 14.18 5.39 0.92
C LEU A 170 13.09 4.44 1.40
N ALA A 171 13.46 3.32 2.02
CA ALA A 171 12.51 2.41 2.64
C ALA A 171 11.71 3.14 3.74
N VAL A 172 12.35 3.88 4.64
CA VAL A 172 11.66 4.69 5.65
C VAL A 172 10.74 5.74 5.00
N ALA A 173 11.15 6.36 3.90
CA ALA A 173 10.33 7.34 3.17
C ALA A 173 9.00 6.76 2.65
N CYS A 174 8.95 5.46 2.39
CA CYS A 174 7.73 4.75 1.99
C CYS A 174 6.73 4.63 3.15
N TRP A 175 7.22 4.59 4.40
CA TRP A 175 6.41 4.32 5.60
C TRP A 175 5.92 5.56 6.33
N VAL A 176 6.61 6.70 6.19
CA VAL A 176 6.26 7.91 6.95
C VAL A 176 4.87 8.44 6.57
N ALA A 177 4.10 8.85 7.58
CA ALA A 177 2.76 9.41 7.38
C ALA A 177 2.80 10.72 6.56
N THR A 178 3.79 11.57 6.83
CA THR A 178 4.06 12.76 6.01
C THR A 178 5.05 12.38 4.90
N PRO A 179 4.69 12.55 3.62
CA PRO A 179 5.57 12.13 2.53
C PRO A 179 6.87 12.93 2.51
N VAL A 180 7.97 12.23 2.25
CA VAL A 180 9.28 12.85 2.07
C VAL A 180 9.29 13.57 0.72
N THR A 181 9.47 14.89 0.76
CA THR A 181 9.44 15.71 -0.47
C THR A 181 10.81 16.17 -0.92
N SER A 182 11.89 15.90 -0.20
CA SER A 182 13.22 16.35 -0.61
C SER A 182 14.32 15.44 -0.09
N VAL A 183 15.51 15.51 -0.69
CA VAL A 183 16.70 14.78 -0.20
C VAL A 183 17.09 15.25 1.20
N THR A 184 16.89 16.52 1.54
CA THR A 184 17.12 17.02 2.90
C THR A 184 16.17 16.35 3.90
N ALA A 185 14.88 16.25 3.57
CA ALA A 185 13.91 15.54 4.38
C ALA A 185 14.21 14.03 4.45
N LEU A 186 14.70 13.43 3.36
CA LEU A 186 15.14 12.04 3.30
C LEU A 186 16.33 11.78 4.24
N ALA A 187 17.33 12.66 4.25
CA ALA A 187 18.48 12.53 5.14
C ALA A 187 18.09 12.62 6.62
N ALA A 188 17.11 13.49 6.93
CA ALA A 188 16.57 13.62 8.27
C ALA A 188 15.90 12.33 8.78
N THR A 189 15.29 11.50 7.91
CA THR A 189 14.64 10.24 8.35
C THR A 189 15.64 9.23 8.93
N VAL A 190 16.89 9.27 8.46
CA VAL A 190 17.99 8.42 8.93
C VAL A 190 19.00 9.18 9.77
N ARG A 191 18.62 10.37 10.27
CA ARG A 191 19.42 11.22 11.17
C ARG A 191 20.83 11.52 10.63
N CYS A 192 20.96 11.75 9.32
CA CYS A 192 22.19 12.20 8.71
C CYS A 192 21.99 13.51 7.94
N ASP A 193 23.10 14.17 7.62
CA ASP A 193 23.11 15.37 6.79
C ASP A 193 22.98 15.02 5.30
N ARG A 194 22.39 15.96 4.55
CA ARG A 194 22.18 15.82 3.09
C ARG A 194 23.47 15.46 2.35
N ARG A 195 24.60 16.05 2.74
CA ARG A 195 25.90 15.85 2.07
C ARG A 195 26.39 14.42 2.28
N THR A 196 26.26 13.87 3.47
CA THR A 196 26.53 12.46 3.77
C THR A 196 25.68 11.51 2.92
N LEU A 197 24.37 11.76 2.84
CA LEU A 197 23.47 10.91 2.04
C LEU A 197 23.79 10.99 0.54
N TRP A 198 24.07 12.19 0.03
CA TRP A 198 24.43 12.40 -1.38
C TRP A 198 25.79 11.79 -1.74
N ARG A 199 26.77 11.87 -0.84
CA ARG A 199 28.06 11.16 -1.00
C ARG A 199 27.84 9.66 -1.08
N ALA A 200 27.07 9.10 -0.15
CA ALA A 200 26.74 7.67 -0.13
C ALA A 200 26.05 7.22 -1.43
N TRP A 201 25.18 8.06 -2.01
CA TRP A 201 24.59 7.81 -3.32
C TRP A 201 25.64 7.84 -4.45
N SER A 202 26.46 8.90 -4.50
CA SER A 202 27.34 9.17 -5.64
C SER A 202 28.61 8.31 -5.64
N SER A 203 29.03 7.79 -4.48
CA SER A 203 30.25 6.98 -4.35
C SER A 203 30.00 5.48 -4.46
N HIS A 204 28.75 5.05 -4.63
CA HIS A 204 28.40 3.63 -4.64
C HIS A 204 28.61 3.02 -6.04
N PRO A 205 29.44 1.98 -6.18
CA PRO A 205 29.58 1.26 -7.45
C PRO A 205 28.23 0.64 -7.81
N GLY A 206 27.65 1.05 -8.93
CA GLY A 206 26.32 0.61 -9.36
C GLY A 206 25.22 1.67 -9.29
N ALA A 207 25.50 2.88 -8.77
CA ALA A 207 24.57 3.99 -8.94
C ALA A 207 24.34 4.26 -10.43
N HIS A 208 23.08 4.26 -10.88
CA HIS A 208 22.76 4.42 -12.29
C HIS A 208 23.28 5.75 -12.83
N PRO A 209 24.13 5.75 -13.88
CA PRO A 209 24.62 6.97 -14.48
C PRO A 209 23.44 7.79 -15.01
N GLY A 210 23.26 9.00 -14.46
CA GLY A 210 22.16 9.90 -14.82
C GLY A 210 20.98 9.93 -13.86
N VAL A 211 20.81 8.93 -12.99
CA VAL A 211 19.72 8.96 -11.99
C VAL A 211 20.15 9.77 -10.77
N ARG A 212 19.36 10.79 -10.43
CA ARG A 212 19.60 11.61 -9.24
C ARG A 212 18.86 11.03 -8.05
N LEU A 213 19.42 11.21 -6.85
CA LEU A 213 18.70 10.91 -5.61
C LEU A 213 17.39 11.71 -5.48
N GLU A 214 17.32 12.91 -6.07
CA GLU A 214 16.07 13.67 -6.17
C GLU A 214 14.98 12.97 -7.00
N ASP A 215 15.36 12.16 -7.99
CA ASP A 215 14.43 11.45 -8.86
C ASP A 215 13.83 10.24 -8.13
N LEU A 216 14.62 9.54 -7.30
CA LEU A 216 14.10 8.49 -6.41
C LEU A 216 13.03 9.03 -5.45
N VAL A 217 13.32 10.16 -4.80
CA VAL A 217 12.33 10.84 -3.93
C VAL A 217 11.12 11.29 -4.75
N GLY A 218 11.34 11.79 -5.97
CA GLY A 218 10.29 12.22 -6.88
C GLY A 218 9.35 11.09 -7.29
N TRP A 219 9.88 9.91 -7.59
CA TRP A 219 9.12 8.71 -7.94
C TRP A 219 8.23 8.25 -6.79
N ILE A 220 8.79 8.10 -5.58
CA ILE A 220 8.00 7.72 -4.38
C ILE A 220 6.88 8.74 -4.15
N LEU A 221 7.18 10.04 -4.24
CA LEU A 221 6.19 11.10 -4.05
C LEU A 221 5.07 11.06 -5.12
N LEU A 222 5.44 10.81 -6.39
CA LEU A 222 4.50 10.75 -7.50
C LEU A 222 3.58 9.52 -7.40
N ILE A 223 4.15 8.34 -7.12
CA ILE A 223 3.39 7.10 -6.90
C ILE A 223 2.38 7.33 -5.77
N ARG A 224 2.79 7.95 -4.65
CA ARG A 224 1.89 8.25 -3.52
C ARG A 224 0.80 9.24 -3.88
N ALA A 225 1.12 10.25 -4.67
CA ALA A 225 0.12 11.20 -5.15
C ALA A 225 -0.93 10.49 -6.03
N VAL A 226 -0.52 9.56 -6.89
CA VAL A 226 -1.41 8.78 -7.75
C VAL A 226 -2.22 7.76 -6.96
N SER A 227 -1.66 7.11 -5.94
CA SER A 227 -2.41 6.23 -5.04
C SER A 227 -3.53 6.99 -4.34
N LEU A 228 -3.26 8.18 -3.80
CA LEU A 228 -4.29 9.02 -3.19
C LEU A 228 -5.32 9.50 -4.22
N ARG A 229 -4.88 9.87 -5.42
CA ARG A 229 -5.78 10.29 -6.51
C ARG A 229 -6.73 9.17 -6.94
N SER A 230 -6.24 7.93 -6.98
CA SER A 230 -7.03 6.73 -7.27
C SER A 230 -8.11 6.50 -6.21
N GLY A 231 -7.87 6.90 -4.96
CA GLY A 231 -8.87 6.95 -3.89
C GLY A 231 -9.87 8.12 -3.97
N GLY A 232 -9.98 8.80 -5.12
CA GLY A 232 -10.96 9.87 -5.37
C GLY A 232 -10.55 11.26 -4.89
N ARG A 233 -9.38 11.42 -4.27
CA ARG A 233 -8.87 12.72 -3.79
C ARG A 233 -8.59 13.69 -4.95
N GLY A 234 -8.84 14.98 -4.76
CA GLY A 234 -8.45 16.02 -5.72
C GLY A 234 -6.95 16.36 -5.66
N TRP A 235 -6.36 16.74 -6.80
CA TRP A 235 -4.92 17.10 -6.88
C TRP A 235 -4.50 18.26 -5.98
N SER A 236 -5.36 19.26 -5.81
CA SER A 236 -5.12 20.39 -4.91
C SER A 236 -5.04 19.94 -3.45
N ALA A 237 -5.94 19.07 -3.01
CA ALA A 237 -5.95 18.50 -1.67
C ALA A 237 -4.72 17.62 -1.42
N ILE A 238 -4.29 16.83 -2.42
CA ILE A 238 -3.07 16.01 -2.33
C ILE A 238 -1.83 16.90 -2.21
N ALA A 239 -1.71 17.93 -3.06
CA ALA A 239 -0.60 18.86 -3.03
C ALA A 239 -0.51 19.61 -1.67
N SER A 240 -1.65 20.04 -1.14
CA SER A 240 -1.74 20.66 0.19
C SER A 240 -1.29 19.73 1.32
N GLU A 241 -1.74 18.47 1.32
CA GLU A 241 -1.30 17.47 2.31
C GLU A 241 0.21 17.25 2.24
N PHE A 242 0.76 17.21 1.03
CA PHE A 242 2.17 16.98 0.80
C PHE A 242 3.01 18.23 1.08
N ARG A 243 2.37 19.38 1.38
CA ARG A 243 3.00 20.69 1.53
C ARG A 243 3.84 21.07 0.30
N VAL A 244 3.31 20.79 -0.89
CA VAL A 244 3.92 21.15 -2.18
C VAL A 244 2.90 21.84 -3.09
N SER A 245 3.36 22.55 -4.11
CA SER A 245 2.46 23.09 -5.13
C SER A 245 2.02 22.01 -6.12
N GLN A 246 0.79 22.12 -6.66
CA GLN A 246 0.34 21.23 -7.74
C GLN A 246 1.26 21.31 -8.97
N ARG A 247 1.84 22.48 -9.25
CA ARG A 247 2.87 22.67 -10.29
C ARG A 247 4.12 21.82 -10.05
N ARG A 248 4.45 21.49 -8.80
CA ARG A 248 5.55 20.57 -8.48
C ARG A 248 5.19 19.14 -8.88
N LEU A 249 3.99 18.67 -8.55
CA LEU A 249 3.52 17.34 -8.95
C LEU A 249 3.48 17.21 -10.48
N LEU A 250 3.00 18.25 -11.18
CA LEU A 250 3.02 18.30 -12.64
C LEU A 250 4.44 18.17 -13.20
N ARG A 251 5.38 18.97 -12.68
CA ARG A 251 6.79 18.91 -13.11
C ARG A 251 7.42 17.55 -12.83
N LEU A 252 7.07 16.88 -11.74
CA LEU A 252 7.54 15.52 -11.45
C LEU A 252 6.97 14.52 -12.46
N ALA A 253 5.66 14.55 -12.73
CA ALA A 253 5.04 13.67 -13.72
C ALA A 253 5.66 13.83 -15.12
N GLN A 254 5.88 15.08 -15.54
CA GLN A 254 6.52 15.37 -16.83
C GLN A 254 7.99 14.94 -16.86
N ARG A 255 8.76 15.25 -15.81
CA ARG A 255 10.20 14.95 -15.79
C ARG A 255 10.49 13.46 -15.66
N LEU A 256 9.72 12.74 -14.83
CA LEU A 256 9.99 11.35 -14.50
C LEU A 256 9.29 10.37 -15.45
N ALA A 257 8.03 10.64 -15.80
CA ALA A 257 7.26 9.74 -16.63
C ALA A 257 7.01 10.28 -18.05
N GLY A 258 7.32 11.54 -18.35
CA GLY A 258 6.96 12.18 -19.63
C GLY A 258 5.46 12.47 -19.76
N LEU A 259 4.69 12.39 -18.66
CA LEU A 259 3.23 12.35 -18.71
C LEU A 259 2.57 13.55 -17.99
N SER A 260 1.33 13.83 -18.38
CA SER A 260 0.47 14.76 -17.66
C SER A 260 -0.08 14.13 -16.37
N LEU A 261 -0.54 14.97 -15.43
CA LEU A 261 -1.18 14.49 -14.19
C LEU A 261 -2.43 13.65 -14.45
N SER A 262 -3.22 13.97 -15.47
CA SER A 262 -4.39 13.17 -15.82
C SER A 262 -4.00 11.79 -16.35
N ARG A 263 -2.94 11.71 -17.17
CA ARG A 263 -2.48 10.45 -17.75
C ARG A 263 -1.84 9.53 -16.70
N VAL A 264 -1.00 10.06 -15.81
CA VAL A 264 -0.44 9.25 -14.71
C VAL A 264 -1.52 8.74 -13.74
N ALA A 265 -2.59 9.51 -13.51
CA ALA A 265 -3.71 9.03 -12.71
C ALA A 265 -4.50 7.91 -13.41
N ALA A 266 -4.65 7.99 -14.74
CA ALA A 266 -5.34 6.96 -15.51
C ALA A 266 -4.57 5.63 -15.51
N LEU A 267 -3.23 5.66 -15.61
CA LEU A 267 -2.38 4.47 -15.54
C LEU A 267 -2.38 3.83 -14.16
N GLY A 268 -2.57 4.63 -13.11
CA GLY A 268 -2.59 4.16 -11.74
C GLY A 268 -1.18 3.93 -11.16
N PRO A 269 -1.13 3.65 -9.84
CA PRO A 269 0.13 3.65 -9.09
C PRO A 269 0.98 2.40 -9.38
N ASP A 270 0.38 1.25 -9.68
CA ASP A 270 1.08 0.00 -9.98
C ASP A 270 1.90 0.13 -11.29
N HIS A 271 1.32 0.77 -12.30
CA HIS A 271 1.99 0.99 -13.58
C HIS A 271 3.17 1.98 -13.44
N LEU A 272 3.00 3.03 -12.63
CA LEU A 272 4.12 3.93 -12.31
C LEU A 272 5.23 3.22 -11.53
N TYR A 273 4.87 2.28 -10.65
CA TYR A 273 5.85 1.47 -9.93
C TYR A 273 6.63 0.54 -10.87
N ALA A 274 5.94 -0.16 -11.77
CA ALA A 274 6.59 -1.00 -12.78
C ALA A 274 7.59 -0.18 -13.62
N ARG A 275 7.18 1.00 -14.08
CA ARG A 275 8.05 1.92 -14.81
C ARG A 275 9.24 2.39 -13.99
N PHE A 276 9.01 2.80 -12.74
CA PHE A 276 10.09 3.14 -11.81
C PHE A 276 11.09 1.99 -11.66
N ARG A 277 10.60 0.76 -11.53
CA ARG A 277 11.43 -0.44 -11.43
C ARG A 277 12.24 -0.69 -12.70
N ASP A 278 11.63 -0.58 -13.85
CA ASP A 278 12.30 -0.92 -15.10
C ASP A 278 13.33 0.16 -15.49
N GLU A 279 13.00 1.44 -15.30
CA GLU A 279 13.88 2.57 -15.66
C GLU A 279 14.99 2.83 -14.63
N ILE A 280 14.70 2.68 -13.34
CA ILE A 280 15.62 3.10 -12.27
C ILE A 280 16.24 1.92 -11.55
N LEU A 281 15.55 0.78 -11.47
CA LEU A 281 15.99 -0.36 -10.65
C LEU A 281 16.58 -1.49 -11.51
N SER A 282 16.23 -1.55 -12.80
CA SER A 282 16.69 -2.59 -13.73
C SER A 282 17.79 -2.11 -14.68
N GLY A 283 18.03 -0.79 -14.78
CA GLY A 283 19.11 -0.23 -15.58
C GLY A 283 18.95 -0.31 -17.10
N ALA A 284 17.80 -0.75 -17.60
CA ALA A 284 17.50 -0.73 -19.01
C ALA A 284 17.04 0.68 -19.41
N PRO A 285 17.63 1.29 -20.46
CA PRO A 285 17.07 2.53 -20.98
C PRO A 285 15.64 2.29 -21.43
N ALA A 286 14.71 3.17 -21.02
CA ALA A 286 13.34 3.17 -21.53
C ALA A 286 13.39 3.16 -23.06
N ALA A 287 12.81 2.12 -23.68
CA ALA A 287 12.62 2.13 -25.12
C ALA A 287 11.75 3.34 -25.48
N PRO A 288 12.14 4.17 -26.46
CA PRO A 288 11.28 5.27 -26.91
C PRO A 288 10.02 4.67 -27.56
N GLU A 289 8.85 5.11 -27.10
CA GLU A 289 7.59 5.01 -27.85
C GLU A 289 7.64 5.87 -29.12
#